data_AF-A0A929S9T4-F1
#
_entry.id   AF-A0A929S9T4-F1
#
_cell.length_a   1.000
_cell.length_b   1.000
_cell.length_c   1.000
_cell.angle_alpha   90.00
_cell.angle_beta   90.00
_cell.angle_gamma   90.00
#
_symmetry.space_group_name_H-M   'P 1'
#
loop_
_entity.id
_entity.type
_entity.pdbx_description
1 polymer ?
#
loop_
_entity_poly.entity_id
_entity_poly.type
_entity_poly.pdbx_seq_one_letter_code
_entity_poly.pdbx_strand_id
1 'polypeptide(L)'
;MYFGSVRFYKHIILFLIAIIVIASTSSAIYLSVKSASLKEKNTKLEQDLLLLDKLKRAPYYTNSFGYQKLFPDLSVNCDFSFESDKPKSVYLTFDDGPSEITNEILDILFERHIHATFFVLYKEGEDANALYRRMIADGHTIALHSTTHNYEKIYSSMENFLADVESVSARVEDATGYKPEIYRFPGGSVNPHNVAIYHQATSELLRRGYVYYDWNVSADDAVSGTSKRQIVSNIVNGVHSHNKSIVLLHDSSSKSDTLSVLPEILDTLIEDGYNFYPLSNRVRPIIFDYEKADFTIKE
;
A
#
# COMPACT_ATOMS: atom_id res chain seq x y z
N MET A 1 -58.29 -41.64 2.10
CA MET A 1 -58.74 -40.26 2.46
C MET A 1 -57.65 -39.62 3.30
N TYR A 2 -56.75 -38.82 2.68
CA TYR A 2 -55.61 -38.21 3.41
C TYR A 2 -56.00 -36.86 4.03
N PHE A 3 -56.88 -36.13 3.36
CA PHE A 3 -57.51 -34.90 3.85
C PHE A 3 -58.30 -35.15 5.13
N GLY A 4 -58.05 -34.34 6.17
CA GLY A 4 -58.70 -34.46 7.48
C GLY A 4 -58.10 -35.51 8.43
N SER A 5 -57.07 -36.25 8.02
CA SER A 5 -56.38 -37.21 8.90
C SER A 5 -55.40 -36.52 9.87
N VAL A 6 -55.10 -37.15 11.01
CA VAL A 6 -54.08 -36.68 11.96
C VAL A 6 -52.72 -36.49 11.27
N ARG A 7 -52.38 -37.35 10.30
CA ARG A 7 -51.15 -37.22 9.51
C ARG A 7 -51.15 -35.95 8.66
N PHE A 8 -52.27 -35.58 8.03
CA PHE A 8 -52.38 -34.36 7.24
C PHE A 8 -52.19 -33.09 8.09
N TYR A 9 -52.85 -32.98 9.24
CA TYR A 9 -52.65 -31.85 10.15
C TYR A 9 -51.22 -31.78 10.71
N LYS A 10 -50.59 -32.94 10.99
CA LYS A 10 -49.17 -32.98 11.39
C LYS A 10 -48.25 -32.39 10.32
N HIS A 11 -48.46 -32.70 9.04
CA HIS A 11 -47.64 -32.16 7.95
C HIS A 11 -47.89 -30.66 7.74
N ILE A 12 -49.13 -30.20 7.86
CA ILE A 12 -49.46 -28.77 7.80
C ILE A 12 -48.77 -28.00 8.93
N ILE A 13 -48.84 -28.50 10.17
CA ILE A 13 -48.19 -27.86 11.32
C ILE A 13 -46.67 -27.82 11.13
N LEU A 14 -46.05 -28.92 10.70
CA LEU A 14 -44.61 -28.95 10.43
C LEU A 14 -44.19 -28.00 9.31
N PHE A 15 -45.00 -27.88 8.25
CA PHE A 15 -44.75 -26.95 7.15
C PHE A 15 -44.85 -25.49 7.60
N LEU A 16 -45.87 -25.15 8.41
CA LEU A 16 -46.01 -23.80 8.98
C LEU A 16 -44.86 -23.44 9.93
N ILE A 17 -44.44 -24.39 10.77
CA ILE A 17 -43.26 -24.21 11.65
C ILE A 17 -42.00 -23.99 10.79
N ALA A 18 -41.80 -24.78 9.73
CA ALA A 18 -40.66 -24.61 8.84
C ALA A 18 -40.64 -23.22 8.17
N ILE A 19 -41.79 -22.72 7.71
CA ILE A 19 -41.89 -21.36 7.15
C ILE A 19 -41.52 -20.30 8.19
N ILE A 20 -42.02 -20.42 9.42
CA ILE A 20 -41.72 -19.45 10.49
C ILE A 20 -40.22 -19.47 10.84
N VAL A 21 -39.62 -20.66 10.92
CA VAL A 21 -38.18 -20.81 11.17
C VAL A 21 -37.35 -20.24 10.01
N ILE A 22 -37.72 -20.50 8.76
CA ILE A 22 -37.00 -19.96 7.60
C ILE A 22 -37.14 -18.43 7.53
N ALA A 23 -38.35 -17.90 7.74
CA ALA A 23 -38.60 -16.46 7.72
C ALA A 23 -37.84 -15.73 8.84
N SER A 24 -37.86 -16.29 10.06
CA SER A 24 -37.15 -15.72 11.21
C SER A 24 -35.63 -15.78 11.04
N THR A 25 -35.08 -16.91 10.57
CA THR A 25 -33.63 -17.02 10.32
C THR A 25 -33.17 -16.11 9.18
N SER A 26 -33.93 -16.02 8.08
CA SER A 26 -33.65 -15.11 6.97
C SER A 26 -33.69 -13.63 7.41
N SER A 27 -34.69 -13.26 8.23
CA SER A 27 -34.79 -11.92 8.79
C SER A 27 -33.63 -11.60 9.74
N ALA A 28 -33.25 -12.55 10.60
CA ALA A 28 -32.10 -12.38 11.51
C ALA A 28 -30.78 -12.20 10.74
N ILE A 29 -30.56 -12.99 9.68
CA ILE A 29 -29.40 -12.85 8.79
C ILE A 29 -29.42 -11.48 8.12
N TYR A 30 -30.55 -11.07 7.54
CA TYR A 30 -30.69 -9.77 6.88
C TYR A 30 -30.41 -8.60 7.83
N LEU A 31 -30.96 -8.64 9.05
CA LEU A 31 -30.72 -7.62 10.07
C LEU A 31 -29.27 -7.60 10.54
N SER A 32 -28.63 -8.77 10.67
CA SER A 32 -27.22 -8.89 11.04
C SER A 32 -26.31 -8.28 9.97
N VAL A 33 -26.52 -8.62 8.69
CA VAL A 33 -25.77 -8.04 7.56
C VAL A 33 -25.99 -6.53 7.48
N LYS A 34 -27.23 -6.06 7.61
CA LYS A 34 -27.55 -4.63 7.59
C LYS A 34 -26.92 -3.89 8.77
N SER A 35 -26.91 -4.50 9.96
CA SER A 35 -26.26 -3.94 11.16
C SER A 35 -24.75 -3.83 10.98
N ALA A 36 -24.10 -4.85 10.41
CA ALA A 36 -22.67 -4.81 10.09
C ALA A 36 -22.35 -3.68 9.10
N SER A 37 -23.13 -3.58 8.00
CA SER A 37 -22.96 -2.50 7.01
C SER A 37 -23.19 -1.10 7.60
N LEU A 38 -24.15 -0.95 8.53
CA LEU A 38 -24.39 0.34 9.20
C LEU A 38 -23.25 0.71 10.16
N LYS A 39 -22.68 -0.26 10.88
CA LYS A 39 -21.50 -0.02 11.73
C LYS A 39 -20.32 0.47 10.90
N GLU A 40 -20.03 -0.21 9.80
CA GLU A 40 -18.97 0.18 8.87
C GLU A 40 -19.14 1.61 8.36
N LYS A 41 -20.37 1.98 7.95
CA LYS A 41 -20.68 3.35 7.52
C LYS A 41 -20.52 4.40 8.64
N ASN A 42 -20.90 4.06 9.87
CA ASN A 42 -20.73 4.97 11.01
C ASN A 42 -19.26 5.19 11.34
N THR A 43 -18.45 4.13 11.36
CA THR A 43 -17.01 4.23 11.56
C THR A 43 -16.37 5.09 10.48
N LYS A 44 -16.76 4.91 9.21
CA LYS A 44 -16.30 5.77 8.10
C LYS A 44 -16.68 7.23 8.32
N LEU A 45 -17.92 7.49 8.74
CA LEU A 45 -18.37 8.86 9.02
C LEU A 45 -17.61 9.51 10.19
N GLU A 46 -17.30 8.76 11.24
CA GLU A 46 -16.48 9.23 12.36
C GLU A 46 -15.06 9.59 11.91
N GLN A 47 -14.46 8.77 11.03
CA GLN A 47 -13.16 9.06 10.42
C GLN A 47 -13.21 10.31 9.53
N ASP A 48 -14.25 10.45 8.69
CA ASP A 48 -14.46 11.64 7.85
C ASP A 48 -14.62 12.90 8.69
N LEU A 49 -15.34 12.83 9.82
CA LEU A 49 -15.50 13.94 10.75
C LEU A 49 -14.17 14.33 11.41
N LEU A 50 -13.37 13.35 11.81
CA LEU A 50 -12.03 13.57 12.36
C LEU A 50 -11.11 14.22 11.31
N LEU A 51 -11.16 13.74 10.07
CA LEU A 51 -10.41 14.30 8.94
C LEU A 51 -10.83 15.75 8.68
N LEU A 52 -12.13 16.03 8.74
CA LEU A 52 -12.68 17.36 8.52
C LEU A 52 -12.33 18.33 9.65
N ASP A 53 -12.28 17.87 10.90
CA ASP A 53 -11.76 18.65 12.03
C ASP A 53 -10.25 18.93 11.89
N LYS A 54 -9.46 17.92 11.48
CA LYS A 54 -8.04 18.10 11.14
C LYS A 54 -7.86 19.11 10.01
N LEU A 55 -8.65 19.04 8.93
CA LEU A 55 -8.64 20.00 7.82
C LEU A 55 -8.97 21.42 8.27
N LYS A 56 -9.94 21.58 9.17
CA LYS A 56 -10.32 22.89 9.71
C LYS A 56 -9.23 23.51 10.58
N ARG A 57 -8.47 22.66 11.29
CA ARG A 57 -7.38 23.08 12.18
C ARG A 57 -6.03 23.16 11.47
N ALA A 58 -5.88 22.49 10.33
CA ALA A 58 -4.71 22.58 9.51
C ALA A 58 -4.50 24.06 9.17
N PRO A 59 -3.31 24.62 9.43
CA PRO A 59 -3.02 25.99 9.04
C PRO A 59 -3.23 26.08 7.52
N TYR A 60 -4.29 26.78 7.10
CA TYR A 60 -4.54 27.07 5.70
C TYR A 60 -3.25 27.64 5.10
N TYR A 61 -2.89 27.13 3.91
CA TYR A 61 -1.73 27.53 3.11
C TYR A 61 -1.27 28.94 3.43
N THR A 62 -0.15 29.07 4.15
CA THR A 62 0.59 30.31 3.99
C THR A 62 1.17 30.25 2.58
N ASN A 63 0.93 31.27 1.75
CA ASN A 63 1.48 31.36 0.38
C ASN A 63 3.02 31.49 0.36
N SER A 64 3.71 31.01 1.40
CA SER A 64 5.15 31.07 1.54
C SER A 64 5.78 29.82 0.94
N PHE A 65 6.37 29.98 -0.24
CA PHE A 65 7.23 28.97 -0.89
C PHE A 65 8.68 29.03 -0.36
N GLY A 66 8.89 29.51 0.88
CA GLY A 66 10.22 29.65 1.48
C GLY A 66 10.99 28.33 1.51
N TYR A 67 10.29 27.22 1.74
CA TYR A 67 10.85 25.86 1.74
C TYR A 67 11.52 25.47 0.41
N GLN A 68 11.16 26.08 -0.72
CA GLN A 68 11.75 25.74 -2.02
C GLN A 68 13.24 26.09 -2.11
N LYS A 69 13.70 27.02 -1.27
CA LYS A 69 15.12 27.41 -1.17
C LYS A 69 15.90 26.49 -0.22
N LEU A 70 15.22 25.68 0.57
CA LEU A 70 15.86 24.68 1.42
C LEU A 70 16.26 23.48 0.56
N PHE A 71 17.38 22.85 0.91
CA PHE A 71 17.91 21.66 0.25
C PHE A 71 18.08 21.86 -1.27
N PRO A 72 18.89 22.82 -1.73
CA PRO A 72 19.05 23.11 -3.17
C PRO A 72 19.56 21.90 -3.97
N ASP A 73 20.30 21.00 -3.34
CA ASP A 73 20.88 19.81 -3.98
C ASP A 73 19.91 18.61 -4.01
N LEU A 74 18.76 18.71 -3.31
CA LEU A 74 17.68 17.73 -3.36
C LEU A 74 16.90 17.89 -4.67
N SER A 75 17.50 17.40 -5.75
CA SER A 75 16.89 17.32 -7.07
C SER A 75 17.49 16.17 -7.89
N VAL A 76 16.70 15.65 -8.80
CA VAL A 76 17.08 14.63 -9.79
C VAL A 76 16.64 15.09 -11.18
N ASN A 77 17.31 14.60 -12.22
CA ASN A 77 16.98 14.97 -13.58
C ASN A 77 15.93 14.01 -14.16
N CYS A 78 14.67 14.43 -14.15
CA CYS A 78 13.58 13.69 -14.79
C CYS A 78 12.80 14.63 -15.71
N ASP A 79 12.61 14.19 -16.96
CA ASP A 79 11.80 14.88 -17.97
C ASP A 79 10.32 14.45 -17.93
N PHE A 80 9.98 13.52 -17.04
CA PHE A 80 8.65 12.88 -16.92
C PHE A 80 8.16 12.21 -18.21
N SER A 81 9.10 11.76 -19.05
CA SER A 81 8.81 10.95 -20.23
C SER A 81 8.63 9.48 -19.84
N PHE A 82 7.37 9.04 -19.75
CA PHE A 82 7.04 7.67 -19.38
C PHE A 82 6.99 6.72 -20.57
N GLU A 83 7.49 5.51 -20.37
CA GLU A 83 7.34 4.40 -21.30
C GLU A 83 5.88 3.92 -21.35
N SER A 84 5.50 3.29 -22.46
CA SER A 84 4.20 2.64 -22.58
C SER A 84 4.08 1.50 -21.59
N ASP A 85 2.94 1.40 -20.91
CA ASP A 85 2.67 0.29 -19.99
C ASP A 85 2.81 -1.07 -20.69
N LYS A 86 3.55 -1.98 -20.07
CA LYS A 86 3.68 -3.36 -20.53
C LYS A 86 2.45 -4.16 -20.07
N PRO A 87 1.82 -4.96 -20.95
CA PRO A 87 0.68 -5.79 -20.55
C PRO A 87 1.11 -6.88 -19.57
N LYS A 88 0.18 -7.27 -18.67
CA LYS A 88 0.43 -8.22 -17.58
C LYS A 88 1.73 -7.93 -16.81
N SER A 89 1.96 -6.67 -16.48
CA SER A 89 3.14 -6.25 -15.72
C SER A 89 2.86 -6.14 -14.22
N VAL A 90 3.75 -6.73 -13.42
CA VAL A 90 3.74 -6.65 -11.96
C VAL A 90 5.01 -5.94 -11.52
N TYR A 91 4.84 -4.85 -10.80
CA TYR A 91 5.91 -4.15 -10.11
C TYR A 91 5.77 -4.50 -8.64
N LEU A 92 6.56 -5.47 -8.20
CA LEU A 92 6.59 -5.91 -6.82
C LEU A 92 7.37 -4.88 -6.00
N THR A 93 6.75 -4.32 -4.97
CA THR A 93 7.37 -3.27 -4.16
C THR A 93 7.30 -3.59 -2.67
N PHE A 94 8.39 -3.33 -1.96
CA PHE A 94 8.52 -3.56 -0.52
C PHE A 94 8.83 -2.25 0.19
N ASP A 95 8.04 -1.91 1.19
CA ASP A 95 8.22 -0.73 2.05
C ASP A 95 8.78 -1.15 3.43
N ASP A 96 9.35 -0.19 4.14
CA ASP A 96 9.83 -0.26 5.54
C ASP A 96 11.13 -1.04 5.83
N GLY A 97 11.68 -1.74 4.84
CA GLY A 97 12.99 -2.37 4.94
C GLY A 97 14.18 -1.42 4.76
N PRO A 98 15.41 -1.96 4.77
CA PRO A 98 15.75 -3.37 4.93
C PRO A 98 15.57 -3.84 6.37
N SER A 99 15.40 -5.13 6.60
CA SER A 99 15.33 -5.78 7.91
C SER A 99 15.94 -7.19 7.86
N GLU A 100 15.82 -7.91 8.96
CA GLU A 100 16.31 -9.26 9.15
C GLU A 100 15.72 -10.25 8.13
N ILE A 101 14.49 -10.01 7.65
CA ILE A 101 13.84 -10.86 6.64
C ILE A 101 14.18 -10.46 5.19
N THR A 102 14.76 -9.28 4.98
CA THR A 102 15.01 -8.76 3.63
C THR A 102 15.98 -9.66 2.86
N ASN A 103 16.97 -10.25 3.52
CA ASN A 103 17.91 -11.16 2.85
C ASN A 103 17.21 -12.39 2.26
N GLU A 104 16.23 -12.94 2.99
CA GLU A 104 15.46 -14.12 2.58
C GLU A 104 14.49 -13.77 1.45
N ILE A 105 13.91 -12.56 1.46
CA ILE A 105 13.14 -12.03 0.33
C ILE A 105 14.02 -11.93 -0.92
N LEU A 106 15.23 -11.38 -0.80
CA LEU A 106 16.18 -11.28 -1.91
C LEU A 106 16.55 -12.66 -2.48
N ASP A 107 16.76 -13.66 -1.61
CA ASP A 107 17.01 -15.04 -2.03
C ASP A 107 15.83 -15.62 -2.86
N ILE A 108 14.59 -15.45 -2.38
CA ILE A 108 13.37 -15.91 -3.08
C ILE A 108 13.21 -15.25 -4.46
N LEU A 109 13.50 -13.95 -4.57
CA LEU A 109 13.43 -13.19 -5.82
C LEU A 109 14.52 -13.63 -6.80
N PHE A 110 15.74 -13.82 -6.30
CA PHE A 110 16.89 -14.27 -7.09
C PHE A 110 16.65 -15.64 -7.71
N GLU A 111 16.13 -16.61 -6.94
CA GLU A 111 15.78 -17.95 -7.41
C GLU A 111 14.76 -17.96 -8.55
N ARG A 112 13.92 -16.93 -8.63
CA ARG A 112 12.86 -16.77 -9.64
C ARG A 112 13.23 -15.81 -10.77
N HIS A 113 14.45 -15.25 -10.74
CA HIS A 113 14.89 -14.21 -11.67
C HIS A 113 13.95 -12.98 -11.70
N ILE A 114 13.44 -12.59 -10.54
CA ILE A 114 12.53 -11.45 -10.39
C ILE A 114 13.30 -10.25 -9.87
N HIS A 115 13.11 -9.11 -10.50
CA HIS A 115 13.59 -7.83 -10.00
C HIS A 115 12.44 -7.02 -9.38
N ALA A 116 12.63 -6.53 -8.16
CA ALA A 116 11.64 -5.78 -7.38
C ALA A 116 12.11 -4.34 -7.11
N THR A 117 11.27 -3.57 -6.40
CA THR A 117 11.60 -2.23 -5.89
C THR A 117 11.51 -2.21 -4.37
N PHE A 118 12.50 -1.63 -3.71
CA PHE A 118 12.52 -1.47 -2.25
C PHE A 118 12.45 0.02 -1.91
N PHE A 119 11.35 0.46 -1.31
CA PHE A 119 11.19 1.81 -0.76
C PHE A 119 11.73 1.80 0.67
N VAL A 120 12.99 2.20 0.80
CA VAL A 120 13.75 1.95 2.02
C VAL A 120 13.53 3.02 3.07
N LEU A 121 13.47 2.57 4.32
CA LEU A 121 13.83 3.38 5.47
C LEU A 121 15.35 3.33 5.65
N TYR A 122 15.99 4.48 5.82
CA TYR A 122 17.43 4.47 6.06
C TYR A 122 17.73 3.78 7.40
N LYS A 123 18.62 2.79 7.36
CA LYS A 123 19.19 2.13 8.53
C LYS A 123 20.70 2.25 8.49
N GLU A 124 21.27 2.64 9.63
CA GLU A 124 22.72 2.72 9.80
C GLU A 124 23.32 1.35 10.14
N GLY A 125 24.55 1.11 9.69
CA GLY A 125 25.30 -0.09 10.01
C GLY A 125 25.66 -0.93 8.80
N GLU A 126 26.69 -1.77 8.95
CA GLU A 126 27.26 -2.51 7.83
C GLU A 126 26.30 -3.58 7.27
N ASP A 127 25.45 -4.17 8.11
CA ASP A 127 24.45 -5.16 7.68
C ASP A 127 23.41 -4.52 6.74
N ALA A 128 22.92 -3.32 7.08
CA ALA A 128 22.01 -2.57 6.22
C ALA A 128 22.71 -2.15 4.92
N ASN A 129 23.94 -1.64 5.00
CA ASN A 129 24.74 -1.28 3.83
C ASN A 129 24.98 -2.47 2.90
N ALA A 130 25.21 -3.67 3.45
CA ALA A 130 25.35 -4.90 2.68
C ALA A 130 24.05 -5.25 1.94
N LEU A 131 22.89 -5.10 2.57
CA LEU A 131 21.59 -5.32 1.93
C LEU A 131 21.33 -4.30 0.82
N TYR A 132 21.64 -3.02 1.02
CA TYR A 132 21.50 -2.02 -0.05
C TYR A 132 22.38 -2.35 -1.26
N ARG A 133 23.66 -2.69 -1.04
CA ARG A 133 24.55 -3.08 -2.14
C ARG A 133 24.08 -4.36 -2.82
N ARG A 134 23.54 -5.32 -2.06
CA ARG A 134 22.96 -6.55 -2.61
C ARG A 134 21.75 -6.26 -3.49
N MET A 135 20.82 -5.41 -3.05
CA MET A 135 19.66 -5.00 -3.86
C MET A 135 20.09 -4.46 -5.24
N ILE A 136 21.10 -3.59 -5.26
CA ILE A 136 21.64 -3.04 -6.52
C ILE A 136 22.31 -4.12 -7.36
N ALA A 137 23.15 -4.96 -6.75
CA ALA A 137 23.86 -6.04 -7.44
C ALA A 137 22.93 -7.07 -8.08
N ASP A 138 21.81 -7.37 -7.40
CA ASP A 138 20.77 -8.31 -7.84
C ASP A 138 19.77 -7.65 -8.84
N GLY A 139 20.00 -6.40 -9.24
CA GLY A 139 19.22 -5.71 -10.27
C GLY A 139 17.91 -5.10 -9.80
N HIS A 140 17.69 -4.99 -8.49
CA HIS A 140 16.52 -4.33 -7.91
C HIS A 140 16.68 -2.81 -7.92
N THR A 141 15.56 -2.11 -7.83
CA THR A 141 15.57 -0.65 -7.63
C THR A 141 15.47 -0.31 -6.16
N ILE A 142 16.43 0.48 -5.66
CA ILE A 142 16.29 1.17 -4.38
C ILE A 142 15.57 2.49 -4.62
N ALA A 143 14.56 2.74 -3.80
CA ALA A 143 13.72 3.92 -3.80
C ALA A 143 13.61 4.51 -2.39
N LEU A 144 13.20 5.77 -2.29
CA LEU A 144 13.14 6.48 -1.01
C LEU A 144 11.76 6.33 -0.35
N HIS A 145 11.74 6.03 0.95
CA HIS A 145 10.52 6.08 1.75
C HIS A 145 10.57 7.17 2.83
N SER A 146 11.49 7.04 3.79
CA SER A 146 11.67 8.02 4.87
C SER A 146 12.95 7.75 5.66
N THR A 147 13.46 8.73 6.39
CA THR A 147 14.48 8.46 7.42
C THR A 147 13.82 7.98 8.72
N THR A 148 12.71 8.59 9.12
CA THR A 148 12.13 8.41 10.47
C THR A 148 10.84 7.60 10.51
N HIS A 149 10.10 7.56 9.40
CA HIS A 149 8.74 7.01 9.30
C HIS A 149 7.76 7.56 10.37
N ASN A 150 8.07 8.74 10.94
CA ASN A 150 7.25 9.38 11.95
C ASN A 150 6.31 10.38 11.29
N TYR A 151 5.07 9.94 11.04
CA TYR A 151 4.00 10.72 10.41
C TYR A 151 3.80 12.09 11.03
N GLU A 152 3.76 12.19 12.37
CA GLU A 152 3.55 13.47 13.07
C GLU A 152 4.70 14.45 12.84
N LYS A 153 5.93 13.94 12.74
CA LYS A 153 7.11 14.76 12.46
C LYS A 153 7.18 15.15 10.99
N ILE A 154 7.20 14.17 10.08
CA ILE A 154 7.46 14.42 8.66
C ILE A 154 6.34 15.25 8.01
N TYR A 155 5.09 15.08 8.45
CA TYR A 155 3.95 15.79 7.86
C TYR A 155 3.53 17.06 8.62
N SER A 156 4.29 17.47 9.64
CA SER A 156 4.00 18.70 10.40
C SER A 156 4.28 20.00 9.62
N SER A 157 5.17 19.97 8.63
CA SER A 157 5.49 21.12 7.76
C SER A 157 6.22 20.65 6.49
N MET A 158 6.25 21.50 5.47
CA MET A 158 7.02 21.24 4.25
C MET A 158 8.53 21.17 4.52
N GLU A 159 9.02 21.96 5.48
CA GLU A 159 10.42 21.97 5.89
C GLU A 159 10.82 20.63 6.52
N ASN A 160 9.98 20.08 7.40
CA ASN A 160 10.23 18.78 8.03
C ASN A 160 10.11 17.63 7.03
N PHE A 161 9.14 17.70 6.11
CA PHE A 161 9.00 16.72 5.03
C PHE A 161 10.28 16.70 4.16
N LEU A 162 10.70 17.85 3.64
CA LEU A 162 11.88 17.93 2.78
C LEU A 162 13.18 17.57 3.51
N ALA A 163 13.29 17.88 4.81
CA ALA A 163 14.43 17.46 5.61
C ALA A 163 14.52 15.93 5.75
N ASP A 164 13.39 15.24 5.88
CA ASP A 164 13.36 13.78 5.94
C ASP A 164 13.68 13.15 4.58
N VAL A 165 13.15 13.71 3.48
CA VAL A 165 13.46 13.30 2.10
C VAL A 165 14.93 13.51 1.77
N GLU A 166 15.50 14.67 2.12
CA GLU A 166 16.92 14.96 1.91
C GLU A 166 17.80 14.00 2.70
N SER A 167 17.49 13.80 3.99
CA SER A 167 18.24 12.88 4.83
C SER A 167 18.24 11.46 4.29
N VAL A 168 17.09 10.92 3.85
CA VAL A 168 17.05 9.55 3.31
C VAL A 168 17.78 9.47 1.97
N SER A 169 17.63 10.47 1.10
CA SER A 169 18.31 10.52 -0.20
C SER A 169 19.83 10.55 -0.04
N ALA A 170 20.35 11.48 0.76
CA ALA A 170 21.79 11.66 0.97
C ALA A 170 22.40 10.41 1.61
N ARG A 171 21.74 9.83 2.61
CA ARG A 171 22.27 8.67 3.32
C ARG A 171 22.27 7.39 2.49
N VAL A 172 21.25 7.18 1.65
CA VAL A 172 21.23 6.06 0.71
C VAL A 172 22.30 6.25 -0.38
N GLU A 173 22.46 7.48 -0.88
CA GLU A 173 23.52 7.81 -1.85
C GLU A 173 24.92 7.59 -1.25
N ASP A 174 25.16 8.02 -0.02
CA ASP A 174 26.43 7.80 0.69
C ASP A 174 26.72 6.30 0.91
N ALA A 175 25.70 5.51 1.24
CA ALA A 175 25.85 4.09 1.52
C ALA A 175 26.08 3.23 0.26
N THR A 176 25.60 3.69 -0.90
CA THR A 176 25.51 2.88 -2.13
C THR A 176 26.22 3.45 -3.35
N GLY A 177 26.51 4.75 -3.36
CA GLY A 177 26.93 5.50 -4.53
C GLY A 177 25.83 5.70 -5.59
N TYR A 178 24.60 5.25 -5.32
CA TYR A 178 23.45 5.37 -6.21
C TYR A 178 22.52 6.45 -5.67
N LYS A 179 22.15 7.42 -6.52
CA LYS A 179 21.17 8.45 -6.19
C LYS A 179 19.77 7.99 -6.58
N PRO A 180 18.88 7.66 -5.63
CA PRO A 180 17.54 7.21 -5.98
C PRO A 180 16.70 8.34 -6.57
N GLU A 181 15.90 8.04 -7.58
CA GLU A 181 15.13 9.04 -8.35
C GLU A 181 13.61 8.93 -8.11
N ILE A 182 13.18 7.92 -7.35
CA ILE A 182 11.77 7.65 -7.09
C ILE A 182 11.48 7.58 -5.59
N TYR A 183 10.27 7.98 -5.21
CA TYR A 183 9.86 8.15 -3.82
C TYR A 183 8.48 7.51 -3.57
N ARG A 184 8.24 7.00 -2.37
CA ARG A 184 6.90 6.65 -1.90
C ARG A 184 6.65 7.31 -0.57
N PHE A 185 5.54 8.03 -0.48
CA PHE A 185 5.13 8.68 0.76
C PHE A 185 4.78 7.64 1.82
N PRO A 186 5.27 7.76 3.07
CA PRO A 186 4.74 7.03 4.21
C PRO A 186 3.22 7.16 4.25
N GLY A 187 2.53 6.02 4.15
CA GLY A 187 1.07 5.93 4.13
C GLY A 187 0.40 6.29 2.80
N GLY A 188 1.16 6.50 1.73
CA GLY A 188 0.68 6.93 0.41
C GLY A 188 0.64 8.45 0.24
N SER A 189 0.62 8.92 -0.99
CA SER A 189 0.67 10.35 -1.34
C SER A 189 -0.53 11.14 -0.84
N VAL A 190 -1.64 10.46 -0.58
CA VAL A 190 -2.86 10.97 0.03
C VAL A 190 -3.18 10.11 1.25
N ASN A 191 -3.08 10.67 2.45
CA ASN A 191 -3.36 9.92 3.68
C ASN A 191 -3.83 10.83 4.84
N PRO A 192 -4.40 10.27 5.93
CA PRO A 192 -4.96 11.03 7.04
C PRO A 192 -3.94 11.85 7.87
N HIS A 193 -2.64 11.67 7.64
CA HIS A 193 -1.56 12.39 8.35
C HIS A 193 -1.00 13.55 7.52
N ASN A 194 -1.00 13.45 6.18
CA ASN A 194 -0.39 14.44 5.30
C ASN A 194 -1.35 15.48 4.73
N VAL A 195 -2.62 15.40 5.11
CA VAL A 195 -3.74 16.24 4.65
C VAL A 195 -3.41 17.73 4.56
N ALA A 196 -2.63 18.25 5.51
CA ALA A 196 -2.27 19.67 5.56
C ALA A 196 -1.26 20.09 4.47
N ILE A 197 -0.44 19.15 3.96
CA ILE A 197 0.68 19.46 3.08
C ILE A 197 0.72 18.64 1.78
N TYR A 198 -0.15 17.65 1.58
CA TYR A 198 -0.01 16.66 0.51
C TYR A 198 0.12 17.28 -0.90
N HIS A 199 -0.66 18.33 -1.21
CA HIS A 199 -0.55 19.05 -2.48
C HIS A 199 0.82 19.71 -2.67
N GLN A 200 1.34 20.35 -1.61
CA GLN A 200 2.66 20.99 -1.66
C GLN A 200 3.75 19.93 -1.73
N ALA A 201 3.64 18.85 -0.96
CA ALA A 201 4.63 17.77 -0.90
C ALA A 201 4.75 17.04 -2.24
N THR A 202 3.63 16.65 -2.84
CA THR A 202 3.59 16.02 -4.18
C THR A 202 4.11 16.96 -5.27
N SER A 203 3.64 18.20 -5.30
CA SER A 203 4.09 19.20 -6.29
C SER A 203 5.57 19.51 -6.16
N GLU A 204 6.09 19.57 -4.93
CA GLU A 204 7.49 19.90 -4.67
C GLU A 204 8.43 18.74 -5.05
N LEU A 205 8.04 17.48 -4.81
CA LEU A 205 8.80 16.33 -5.32
C LEU A 205 8.87 16.34 -6.85
N LEU A 206 7.74 16.58 -7.52
CA LEU A 206 7.71 16.71 -8.99
C LEU A 206 8.58 17.87 -9.47
N ARG A 207 8.52 19.04 -8.82
CA ARG A 207 9.38 20.19 -9.14
C ARG A 207 10.87 19.86 -9.00
N ARG A 208 11.22 18.97 -8.07
CA ARG A 208 12.58 18.48 -7.83
C ARG A 208 12.96 17.29 -8.73
N GLY A 209 12.06 16.85 -9.62
CA GLY A 209 12.30 15.78 -10.59
C GLY A 209 12.01 14.37 -10.07
N TYR A 210 11.58 14.20 -8.81
CA TYR A 210 11.26 12.88 -8.29
C TYR A 210 9.93 12.38 -8.87
N VAL A 211 9.91 11.13 -9.28
CA VAL A 211 8.64 10.42 -9.58
C VAL A 211 8.19 9.71 -8.31
N TYR A 212 6.95 9.95 -7.88
CA TYR A 212 6.40 9.24 -6.74
C TYR A 212 5.39 8.18 -7.14
N TYR A 213 5.32 7.12 -6.34
CA TYR A 213 4.48 5.96 -6.60
C TYR A 213 3.63 5.62 -5.38
N ASP A 214 2.32 5.48 -5.60
CA ASP A 214 1.43 4.73 -4.73
C ASP A 214 1.33 3.28 -5.22
N TRP A 215 0.17 2.63 -5.05
CA TRP A 215 -0.10 1.26 -5.46
C TRP A 215 -1.56 1.11 -5.89
N ASN A 216 -1.87 0.07 -6.68
CA ASN A 216 -3.24 -0.34 -6.99
C ASN A 216 -3.58 -1.76 -6.51
N VAL A 217 -2.59 -2.47 -5.97
CA VAL A 217 -2.76 -3.77 -5.33
C VAL A 217 -2.08 -3.72 -3.97
N SER A 218 -2.82 -4.04 -2.91
CA SER A 218 -2.32 -4.09 -1.54
C SER A 218 -2.39 -5.53 -1.04
N ALA A 219 -1.32 -5.99 -0.40
CA ALA A 219 -1.33 -7.25 0.36
C ALA A 219 -2.24 -7.18 1.60
N ASP A 220 -2.49 -5.97 2.10
CA ASP A 220 -3.02 -5.69 3.44
C ASP A 220 -2.14 -6.37 4.52
N ASP A 221 -0.84 -6.54 4.30
CA ASP A 221 0.09 -7.16 5.25
C ASP A 221 0.52 -6.20 6.38
N ALA A 222 0.21 -4.91 6.25
CA ALA A 222 0.27 -3.92 7.32
C ALA A 222 -0.99 -3.90 8.21
N VAL A 223 -2.08 -4.52 7.75
CA VAL A 223 -3.38 -4.55 8.43
C VAL A 223 -3.38 -5.60 9.55
N SER A 224 -3.89 -5.22 10.72
CA SER A 224 -3.85 -6.09 11.89
C SER A 224 -4.82 -7.25 11.72
N GLY A 225 -4.30 -8.48 11.79
CA GLY A 225 -5.12 -9.69 11.69
C GLY A 225 -5.30 -10.23 10.27
N THR A 226 -4.66 -9.63 9.26
CA THR A 226 -4.58 -10.23 7.93
C THR A 226 -3.88 -11.58 7.99
N SER A 227 -4.57 -12.62 7.53
CA SER A 227 -4.00 -13.98 7.47
C SER A 227 -3.13 -14.17 6.22
N LYS A 228 -2.19 -15.12 6.26
CA LYS A 228 -1.42 -15.61 5.11
C LYS A 228 -2.26 -15.86 3.85
N ARG A 229 -3.39 -16.56 4.00
CA ARG A 229 -4.32 -16.84 2.89
C ARG A 229 -4.92 -15.55 2.32
N GLN A 230 -5.23 -14.59 3.20
CA GLN A 230 -5.75 -13.30 2.78
C GLN A 230 -4.70 -12.53 1.98
N ILE A 231 -3.43 -12.49 2.43
CA ILE A 231 -2.31 -11.87 1.70
C ILE A 231 -2.22 -12.44 0.28
N VAL A 232 -2.17 -13.77 0.14
CA VAL A 232 -2.11 -14.42 -1.19
C VAL A 232 -3.31 -14.01 -2.05
N SER A 233 -4.53 -14.13 -1.52
CA SER A 233 -5.74 -13.84 -2.29
C SER A 233 -5.87 -12.35 -2.67
N ASN A 234 -5.43 -11.44 -1.80
CA ASN A 234 -5.44 -10.00 -2.04
C ASN A 234 -4.54 -9.66 -3.24
N ILE A 235 -3.33 -10.21 -3.27
CA ILE A 235 -2.36 -9.93 -4.32
C ILE A 235 -2.78 -10.58 -5.63
N VAL A 236 -3.08 -11.89 -5.62
CA VAL A 236 -3.41 -12.62 -6.86
C VAL A 236 -4.65 -12.02 -7.51
N ASN A 237 -5.75 -11.85 -6.76
CA ASN A 237 -6.98 -11.27 -7.32
C ASN A 237 -6.80 -9.80 -7.71
N GLY A 238 -6.03 -9.03 -6.93
CA GLY A 238 -5.72 -7.64 -7.23
C GLY A 238 -4.93 -7.52 -8.53
N VAL A 239 -3.92 -8.35 -8.73
CA VAL A 239 -3.13 -8.39 -9.97
C VAL A 239 -3.98 -8.83 -11.15
N HIS A 240 -4.83 -9.85 -11.00
CA HIS A 240 -5.77 -10.29 -12.05
C HIS A 240 -6.74 -9.20 -12.51
N SER A 241 -7.04 -8.24 -11.64
CA SER A 241 -7.95 -7.14 -11.93
C SER A 241 -7.30 -5.99 -12.73
N HIS A 242 -5.99 -6.05 -12.99
CA HIS A 242 -5.25 -4.97 -13.63
C HIS A 242 -4.28 -5.47 -14.71
N ASN A 243 -4.11 -4.69 -15.77
CA ASN A 243 -3.10 -4.97 -16.79
C ASN A 243 -1.67 -4.54 -16.36
N LYS A 244 -1.60 -3.55 -15.47
CA LYS A 244 -0.39 -3.10 -14.79
C LYS A 244 -0.69 -3.03 -13.30
N SER A 245 0.12 -3.69 -12.50
CA SER A 245 -0.04 -3.77 -11.05
C SER A 245 1.21 -3.26 -10.36
N ILE A 246 1.07 -2.25 -9.50
CA ILE A 246 2.09 -1.88 -8.52
C ILE A 246 1.61 -2.43 -7.19
N VAL A 247 2.31 -3.44 -6.69
CA VAL A 247 1.92 -4.24 -5.53
C VAL A 247 2.64 -3.72 -4.29
N LEU A 248 1.89 -3.30 -3.28
CA LEU A 248 2.42 -2.94 -1.96
C LEU A 248 2.54 -4.18 -1.06
N LEU A 249 3.76 -4.41 -0.60
CA LEU A 249 4.17 -5.34 0.45
C LEU A 249 5.11 -4.62 1.41
N HIS A 250 5.40 -5.23 2.55
CA HIS A 250 6.37 -4.70 3.51
C HIS A 250 7.45 -5.74 3.81
N ASP A 251 8.71 -5.31 3.88
CA ASP A 251 9.85 -6.13 4.29
C ASP A 251 10.43 -5.71 5.66
N SER A 252 9.60 -5.11 6.53
CA SER A 252 9.94 -4.88 7.92
C SER A 252 9.99 -6.19 8.73
N SER A 253 10.71 -6.20 9.86
CA SER A 253 10.98 -7.40 10.66
C SER A 253 9.74 -8.14 11.16
N SER A 254 8.60 -7.44 11.25
CA SER A 254 7.31 -7.99 11.66
C SER A 254 6.57 -8.79 10.56
N LYS A 255 7.11 -8.84 9.33
CA LYS A 255 6.40 -9.34 8.14
C LYS A 255 6.78 -10.77 7.75
N SER A 256 7.00 -11.63 8.75
CA SER A 256 7.30 -13.05 8.54
C SER A 256 6.19 -13.79 7.77
N ASP A 257 4.94 -13.35 7.91
CA ASP A 257 3.81 -13.93 7.18
C ASP A 257 3.93 -13.63 5.69
N THR A 258 4.23 -12.37 5.33
CA THR A 258 4.54 -11.94 3.95
C THR A 258 5.67 -12.76 3.35
N LEU A 259 6.81 -12.87 4.05
CA LEU A 259 7.94 -13.69 3.63
C LEU A 259 7.49 -15.14 3.33
N SER A 260 6.71 -15.74 4.22
CA SER A 260 6.33 -17.15 4.10
C SER A 260 5.41 -17.48 2.93
N VAL A 261 4.61 -16.51 2.47
CA VAL A 261 3.68 -16.70 1.34
C VAL A 261 4.19 -16.15 0.02
N LEU A 262 5.30 -15.40 0.05
CA LEU A 262 5.88 -14.80 -1.15
C LEU A 262 6.13 -15.83 -2.27
N PRO A 263 6.71 -17.03 -2.01
CA PRO A 263 6.88 -18.04 -3.05
C PRO A 263 5.58 -18.42 -3.77
N GLU A 264 4.50 -18.68 -3.01
CA GLU A 264 3.18 -19.05 -3.57
C GLU A 264 2.61 -17.95 -4.48
N ILE A 265 2.74 -16.68 -4.06
CA ILE A 265 2.28 -15.53 -4.86
C ILE A 265 3.05 -15.45 -6.17
N LEU A 266 4.38 -15.51 -6.10
CA LEU A 266 5.22 -15.36 -7.29
C LEU A 266 4.99 -16.50 -8.26
N ASP A 267 4.97 -17.75 -7.77
CA ASP A 267 4.79 -18.93 -8.61
C ASP A 267 3.42 -18.91 -9.31
N THR A 268 2.35 -18.53 -8.59
CA THR A 268 1.00 -18.39 -9.18
C THR A 268 0.99 -17.35 -10.31
N LEU A 269 1.56 -16.16 -10.07
CA LEU A 269 1.54 -15.08 -11.06
C LEU A 269 2.42 -15.38 -12.28
N ILE A 270 3.54 -16.10 -12.09
CA ILE A 270 4.37 -16.61 -13.20
C ILE A 270 3.54 -17.59 -14.05
N GLU A 271 2.87 -18.56 -13.42
CA GLU A 271 2.02 -19.54 -14.12
C GLU A 271 0.87 -18.88 -14.90
N ASP A 272 0.31 -17.79 -14.37
CA ASP A 272 -0.71 -16.96 -15.03
C ASP A 272 -0.17 -16.07 -16.17
N GLY A 273 1.15 -16.07 -16.38
CA GLY A 273 1.85 -15.36 -17.45
C GLY A 273 2.08 -13.87 -17.18
N TYR A 274 2.19 -13.47 -15.91
CA TYR A 274 2.63 -12.12 -15.54
C TYR A 274 4.15 -11.99 -15.62
N ASN A 275 4.61 -10.78 -15.90
CA ASN A 275 6.03 -10.44 -15.96
C ASN A 275 6.36 -9.42 -14.88
N PHE A 276 7.51 -9.61 -14.23
CA PHE A 276 7.95 -8.77 -13.13
C PHE A 276 9.00 -7.77 -13.58
N TYR A 277 8.85 -6.52 -13.15
CA TYR A 277 9.78 -5.45 -13.45
C TYR A 277 10.01 -4.57 -12.22
N PRO A 278 11.22 -4.01 -12.04
CA PRO A 278 11.43 -2.98 -11.04
C PRO A 278 10.84 -1.65 -11.54
N LEU A 279 10.48 -0.76 -10.63
CA LEU A 279 10.07 0.60 -10.96
C LEU A 279 11.29 1.44 -11.36
N SER A 280 11.06 2.50 -12.12
CA SER A 280 12.07 3.52 -12.45
C SER A 280 11.37 4.87 -12.62
N ASN A 281 12.10 5.97 -12.81
CA ASN A 281 11.46 7.25 -13.15
C ASN A 281 10.84 7.29 -14.57
N ARG A 282 10.91 6.19 -15.34
CA ARG A 282 10.28 6.03 -16.67
C ARG A 282 9.01 5.21 -16.66
N VAL A 283 8.66 4.55 -15.56
CA VAL A 283 7.38 3.84 -15.46
C VAL A 283 6.30 4.87 -15.17
N ARG A 284 5.14 4.79 -15.85
CA ARG A 284 4.03 5.69 -15.54
C ARG A 284 3.52 5.41 -14.12
N PRO A 285 3.47 6.40 -13.21
CA PRO A 285 3.08 6.15 -11.83
C PRO A 285 1.59 5.82 -11.68
N ILE A 286 1.27 5.08 -10.63
CA ILE A 286 -0.07 5.04 -10.04
C ILE A 286 0.00 5.99 -8.85
N ILE A 287 -0.91 6.96 -8.82
CA ILE A 287 -1.00 7.97 -7.77
C ILE A 287 -2.42 8.02 -7.23
N PHE A 288 -2.55 8.23 -5.93
CA PHE A 288 -3.80 8.55 -5.27
C PHE A 288 -4.21 9.99 -5.54
N ASP A 289 -5.51 10.23 -5.50
CA ASP A 289 -6.14 11.53 -5.67
C ASP A 289 -7.39 11.54 -4.78
N TYR A 290 -7.71 12.65 -4.10
CA TYR A 290 -8.88 12.73 -3.23
C TYR A 290 -10.21 12.52 -3.97
N GLU A 291 -10.28 12.74 -5.29
CA GLU A 291 -11.47 12.38 -6.08
C GLU A 291 -11.63 10.87 -6.30
N LYS A 292 -10.54 10.09 -6.15
CA LYS A 292 -10.48 8.63 -6.41
C LYS A 292 -10.04 7.81 -5.20
N ALA A 293 -9.62 8.44 -4.12
CA ALA A 293 -9.22 7.80 -2.88
C ALA A 293 -10.49 7.28 -2.22
N ASP A 294 -10.79 6.01 -2.46
CA ASP A 294 -11.72 5.30 -1.61
C ASP A 294 -11.06 5.22 -0.23
N PHE A 295 -11.55 6.00 0.73
CA PHE A 295 -11.11 5.99 2.13
C PHE A 295 -11.49 4.69 2.84
N THR A 296 -11.37 3.57 2.16
CA THR A 296 -11.37 2.25 2.77
C THR A 296 -10.04 2.14 3.51
N ILE A 297 -9.98 2.75 4.70
CA ILE A 297 -9.06 2.30 5.73
C ILE A 297 -9.53 0.87 6.02
N LYS A 298 -8.89 -0.08 5.35
CA LYS A 298 -8.91 -1.45 5.83
C LYS A 298 -7.99 -1.43 7.04
N GLU A 299 -8.62 -1.39 8.22
CA GLU A 299 -7.98 -1.58 9.52
C GLU A 299 -7.31 -2.94 9.60
#